data_AF-A0A3N5QN67-F1
#
_entry.id   AF-A0A3N5QN67-F1
#
_cell.length_a   1.000
_cell.length_b   1.000
_cell.length_c   1.000
_cell.angle_alpha   90.00
_cell.angle_beta   90.00
_cell.angle_gamma   90.00
#
_symmetry.space_group_name_H-M   'P 1'
#
loop_
_entity.id
_entity.type
_entity.pdbx_description
1 polymer ?
#
loop_
_entity_poly.entity_id
_entity_poly.type
_entity_poly.pdbx_seq_one_letter_code
_entity_poly.pdbx_strand_id
1 'polypeptide(L)'
;MKVIVVSGAHSNVGKTLLSQALCKLLPGAVHIKIGHHARKPGNDDHFYYIGTGFTTIAADHEQARFLVIESNRILEKITPECVIYLSAENPKPSAEMA
;
A
#
# COMPACT_ATOMS: atom_id res chain seq x y z
N MET A 1 14.40 -4.29 -5.28
CA MET A 1 12.98 -4.32 -4.93
C MET A 1 12.21 -3.38 -5.85
N LYS A 2 11.04 -3.77 -6.34
CA LYS A 2 10.09 -2.94 -7.11
C LYS A 2 8.92 -2.53 -6.23
N VAL A 3 8.39 -1.34 -6.43
CA VAL A 3 7.29 -0.79 -5.63
C VAL A 3 6.04 -0.67 -6.50
N ILE A 4 4.96 -1.28 -6.01
CA ILE A 4 3.62 -1.18 -6.56
C ILE A 4 2.76 -0.51 -5.48
N VAL A 5 2.15 0.63 -5.80
CA VAL A 5 1.23 1.31 -4.88
C VAL A 5 -0.20 1.04 -5.31
N VAL A 6 -1.00 0.51 -4.39
CA VAL A 6 -2.45 0.37 -4.55
C VAL A 6 -3.14 1.50 -3.77
N SER A 7 -3.66 2.47 -4.52
CA SER A 7 -4.43 3.60 -4.03
C SER A 7 -5.91 3.44 -4.42
N GLY A 8 -6.78 4.30 -3.91
CA GLY A 8 -8.19 4.26 -4.30
C GLY A 8 -9.06 5.34 -3.70
N ALA A 9 -10.20 5.55 -4.35
CA ALA A 9 -11.19 6.59 -4.10
C ALA A 9 -11.61 6.73 -2.63
N HIS A 10 -11.82 5.61 -1.93
CA HIS A 10 -12.18 5.63 -0.51
C HIS A 10 -11.72 4.38 0.23
N SER A 11 -12.00 4.32 1.53
CA SER A 11 -11.88 3.11 2.35
C SER A 11 -12.88 2.05 1.84
N ASN A 12 -12.52 0.77 1.82
CA ASN A 12 -13.37 -0.33 1.33
C ASN A 12 -13.65 -0.38 -0.19
N VAL A 13 -12.90 0.36 -1.03
CA VAL A 13 -12.96 0.22 -2.50
C VAL A 13 -12.25 -1.04 -3.03
N GLY A 14 -11.80 -1.94 -2.15
CA GLY A 14 -11.14 -3.19 -2.53
C GLY A 14 -9.60 -3.16 -2.54
N LYS A 15 -8.95 -2.07 -2.08
CA LYS A 15 -7.48 -1.98 -2.06
C LYS A 15 -6.79 -3.15 -1.37
N THR A 16 -7.19 -3.47 -0.14
CA THR A 16 -6.63 -4.61 0.62
C THR A 16 -6.75 -5.92 -0.17
N LEU A 17 -7.92 -6.18 -0.77
CA LEU A 17 -8.18 -7.39 -1.53
C LEU A 17 -7.24 -7.49 -2.74
N LEU A 18 -7.10 -6.38 -3.48
CA LEU A 18 -6.20 -6.32 -4.62
C LEU A 18 -4.74 -6.49 -4.21
N SER A 19 -4.28 -5.81 -3.14
CA SER A 19 -2.91 -5.94 -2.65
C SER A 19 -2.58 -7.38 -2.25
N GLN A 20 -3.51 -8.06 -1.58
CA GLN A 20 -3.37 -9.47 -1.22
C GLN A 20 -3.37 -10.40 -2.46
N ALA A 21 -4.21 -10.11 -3.46
CA ALA A 21 -4.22 -10.86 -4.71
C ALA A 21 -2.90 -10.69 -5.48
N LEU A 22 -2.34 -9.49 -5.52
CA LEU A 22 -1.03 -9.22 -6.12
C LEU A 22 0.09 -9.98 -5.39
N CYS A 23 0.05 -10.06 -4.05
CA CYS A 23 1.06 -10.81 -3.31
C CYS A 23 0.98 -12.33 -3.57
N LYS A 24 -0.22 -12.86 -3.84
CA LYS A 24 -0.38 -14.26 -4.28
C LYS A 24 0.12 -14.51 -5.70
N LEU A 25 0.00 -13.49 -6.58
CA LEU A 25 0.39 -13.58 -7.99
C LEU A 25 1.91 -13.40 -8.19
N LEU A 26 2.54 -12.52 -7.40
CA LEU A 26 3.93 -12.09 -7.58
C LEU A 26 4.86 -12.79 -6.58
N PRO A 27 5.74 -13.71 -7.02
CA PRO A 27 6.67 -14.38 -6.12
C PRO A 27 7.63 -13.40 -5.43
N GLY A 28 7.72 -13.50 -4.10
CA GLY A 28 8.56 -12.63 -3.27
C GLY A 28 7.99 -11.22 -3.07
N ALA A 29 6.69 -11.04 -3.29
CA ALA A 29 5.98 -9.82 -2.93
C ALA A 29 5.62 -9.79 -1.45
N VAL A 30 5.71 -8.60 -0.86
CA VAL A 30 5.34 -8.32 0.52
C VAL A 30 4.24 -7.26 0.52
N HIS A 31 3.13 -7.55 1.21
CA HIS A 31 2.04 -6.59 1.39
C HIS A 31 2.36 -5.64 2.54
N ILE A 32 2.39 -4.35 2.23
CA ILE A 32 2.59 -3.26 3.19
C ILE A 32 1.30 -2.48 3.29
N LYS A 33 0.81 -2.25 4.51
CA LYS A 33 -0.35 -1.40 4.75
C LYS A 33 0.06 -0.16 5.54
N ILE A 34 -0.25 1.03 5.01
CA ILE A 34 0.02 2.30 5.69
C ILE A 34 -1.32 2.94 6.08
N GLY A 35 -1.52 3.22 7.36
CA GLY A 35 -2.80 3.77 7.83
C GLY A 35 -2.74 4.52 9.16
N HIS A 36 -3.90 5.05 9.57
CA HIS A 36 -4.07 5.82 10.80
C HIS A 36 -4.45 4.99 12.02
N HIS A 37 -5.01 3.79 11.82
CA HIS A 37 -5.60 3.02 12.91
C HIS A 37 -4.58 2.08 13.56
N ALA A 38 -4.77 1.80 14.85
CA ALA A 38 -4.02 0.77 15.54
C ALA A 38 -4.17 -0.58 14.83
N ARG A 39 -3.08 -1.36 14.84
CA ARG A 39 -3.05 -2.72 14.30
C ARG A 39 -4.21 -3.54 14.92
N LYS A 40 -5.00 -4.20 14.07
CA LYS A 40 -6.03 -5.14 14.57
C LYS A 40 -5.35 -6.43 15.04
N PRO A 41 -5.74 -7.00 16.20
CA PRO A 41 -5.23 -8.30 16.64
C PRO A 41 -5.55 -9.39 15.60
N GLY A 42 -4.60 -10.28 15.33
CA GLY A 42 -4.78 -11.40 14.40
C GLY A 42 -4.54 -11.10 12.93
N ASN A 43 -4.07 -9.90 12.58
CA ASN A 43 -3.61 -9.59 11.23
C ASN A 43 -2.06 -9.64 11.18
N ASP A 44 -1.52 -10.62 10.46
CA ASP A 44 -0.08 -10.84 10.26
C ASP A 44 0.56 -9.84 9.28
N ASP A 45 -0.21 -8.87 8.78
CA ASP A 45 0.25 -7.88 7.81
C ASP A 45 1.31 -6.91 8.39
N HIS A 46 2.26 -6.52 7.54
CA HIS A 46 3.23 -5.45 7.80
C HIS A 46 2.52 -4.10 7.77
N PHE A 47 2.11 -3.64 8.96
CA PHE A 47 1.42 -2.38 9.14
C PHE A 47 2.36 -1.29 9.64
N TYR A 48 2.32 -0.14 8.96
CA TYR A 48 3.06 1.06 9.33
C TYR A 48 2.12 2.22 9.55
N TYR A 49 2.45 3.06 10.52
CA TYR A 49 1.71 4.29 10.78
C TYR A 49 1.96 5.30 9.67
N ILE A 50 0.96 6.15 9.44
CA ILE A 50 1.17 7.28 8.56
C ILE A 50 2.31 8.16 9.07
N GLY A 51 3.19 8.59 8.16
CA GLY A 51 4.40 9.34 8.51
C GLY A 51 5.64 8.48 8.68
N THR A 52 5.53 7.14 8.76
CA THR A 52 6.71 6.28 8.61
C THR A 52 7.33 6.50 7.23
N GLY A 53 8.63 6.84 7.23
CA GLY A 53 9.36 7.10 5.99
C GLY A 53 9.52 5.84 5.13
N PHE A 54 9.44 6.00 3.81
CA PHE A 54 9.62 4.88 2.88
C PHE A 54 10.96 4.17 3.07
N THR A 55 12.04 4.91 3.36
CA THR A 55 13.37 4.31 3.61
C THR A 55 13.35 3.31 4.75
N THR A 56 12.60 3.59 5.83
CA THR A 56 12.45 2.67 6.96
C THR A 56 11.68 1.42 6.54
N ILE A 57 10.54 1.59 5.87
CA ILE A 57 9.72 0.49 5.35
C ILE A 57 10.55 -0.39 4.39
N ALA A 58 11.33 0.23 3.51
CA ALA A 58 12.15 -0.49 2.54
C ALA A 58 13.30 -1.26 3.21
N ALA A 59 13.91 -0.71 4.25
CA ALA A 59 14.98 -1.38 4.99
C ALA A 59 14.47 -2.62 5.73
N ASP A 60 13.27 -2.55 6.32
CA ASP A 60 12.64 -3.70 6.99
C ASP A 60 12.33 -4.87 6.03
N HIS A 61 12.34 -4.60 4.71
CA HIS A 61 11.95 -5.52 3.65
C HIS A 61 12.99 -5.63 2.53
N GLU A 62 14.27 -5.46 2.82
CA GLU A 62 15.35 -5.50 1.82
C GLU A 62 15.38 -6.76 0.95
N GLN A 63 14.91 -7.89 1.49
CA GLN A 63 14.84 -9.19 0.80
C GLN A 63 13.62 -9.33 -0.12
N ALA A 64 12.66 -8.40 -0.08
CA ALA A 64 11.47 -8.45 -0.90
C ALA A 64 11.79 -8.11 -2.37
N ARG A 65 11.21 -8.88 -3.29
CA ARG A 65 11.28 -8.56 -4.72
C ARG A 65 10.33 -7.43 -5.07
N PHE A 66 9.13 -7.46 -4.48
CA PHE A 66 8.09 -6.44 -4.66
C PHE A 66 7.57 -5.95 -3.31
N LEU A 67 7.39 -4.64 -3.15
CA LEU A 67 6.52 -4.08 -2.12
C LEU A 67 5.20 -3.70 -2.74
N VAL A 68 4.13 -4.30 -2.26
CA VAL A 68 2.76 -3.93 -2.62
C VAL A 68 2.23 -3.05 -1.50
N ILE A 69 2.30 -1.73 -1.69
CA ILE A 69 1.95 -0.75 -0.67
C ILE A 69 0.49 -0.33 -0.86
N GLU A 70 -0.37 -0.67 0.10
CA GLU A 70 -1.69 -0.11 0.23
C GLU A 70 -1.62 1.26 0.93
N SER A 71 -1.66 2.34 0.15
CA SER A 71 -1.70 3.71 0.67
C SER A 71 -2.09 4.70 -0.41
N ASN A 72 -2.89 5.68 -0.03
CA ASN A 72 -3.12 6.84 -0.88
C ASN A 72 -1.99 7.88 -0.74
N ARG A 73 -1.46 8.07 0.47
CA ARG A 73 -0.57 9.21 0.79
C ARG A 73 0.91 8.93 0.54
N ILE A 74 1.31 7.67 0.36
CA ILE A 74 2.72 7.33 0.09
C ILE A 74 3.21 7.96 -1.24
N LEU A 75 2.28 8.20 -2.18
CA LEU A 75 2.54 8.86 -3.47
C LEU A 75 3.01 10.32 -3.30
N GLU A 76 2.77 10.95 -2.16
CA GLU A 76 3.35 12.28 -1.82
C GLU A 76 4.86 12.22 -1.60
N LYS A 77 5.42 11.02 -1.38
CA LYS A 77 6.79 10.83 -0.87
C LYS A 77 7.68 10.03 -1.81
N ILE A 78 7.10 9.25 -2.72
CA ILE A 78 7.84 8.36 -3.62
C ILE A 78 7.23 8.35 -5.02
N THR A 79 8.05 7.97 -6.00
CA THR A 79 7.60 7.62 -7.35
C THR A 79 7.74 6.10 -7.52
N PRO A 80 6.67 5.32 -7.38
CA PRO A 80 6.74 3.86 -7.53
C PRO A 80 6.82 3.45 -9.00
N GLU A 81 7.25 2.22 -9.28
CA GLU A 81 7.25 1.71 -10.66
C GLU A 81 5.86 1.42 -11.21
N CYS A 82 4.87 1.22 -10.35
CA CYS A 82 3.48 1.04 -10.75
C CYS A 82 2.54 1.65 -9.71
N VAL A 83 1.54 2.38 -10.19
CA VAL A 83 0.41 2.86 -9.39
C VAL A 83 -0.85 2.21 -9.93
N ILE A 84 -1.64 1.63 -9.05
CA ILE A 84 -2.97 1.12 -9.36
C ILE A 84 -3.97 1.91 -8.54
N TYR A 85 -4.83 2.67 -9.22
CA TYR A 85 -5.90 3.43 -8.60
C TYR A 85 -7.24 2.71 -8.75
N LEU A 86 -7.90 2.42 -7.63
CA LEU A 86 -9.26 1.89 -7.62
C LEU A 86 -10.28 3.02 -7.53
N SER A 87 -11.01 3.25 -8.63
CA SER A 87 -12.05 4.27 -8.74
C SER A 87 -13.34 3.90 -8.01
N ALA A 88 -14.13 4.91 -7.62
CA ALA A 88 -15.50 4.79 -7.15
C ALA A 88 -16.28 6.08 -7.44
N GLU A 89 -17.60 6.03 -7.33
CA GLU A 89 -18.43 7.24 -7.34
C GLU A 89 -18.10 8.12 -6.12
N ASN A 90 -17.93 9.43 -6.32
CA ASN A 90 -17.58 10.43 -5.28
C ASN A 90 -16.31 10.10 -4.46
N PRO A 91 -15.11 10.25 -5.06
CA PRO A 91 -13.85 9.96 -4.37
C PRO A 91 -13.59 10.90 -3.17
N LYS A 92 -12.88 10.40 -2.15
CA LYS A 92 -12.37 11.22 -1.04
C LYS A 92 -11.25 12.13 -1.54
N PRO A 93 -11.01 13.31 -0.92
CA PRO A 93 -9.92 14.21 -1.33
C PRO A 93 -8.54 13.55 -1.32
N SER A 94 -8.31 12.62 -0.38
CA SER A 94 -7.05 11.84 -0.33
C SER A 94 -6.83 10.94 -1.54
N ALA A 95 -7.78 10.83 -2.46
CA ALA A 95 -7.70 10.00 -3.65
C ALA A 95 -7.35 10.79 -4.92
N GLU A 96 -7.34 12.12 -4.88
CA GLU A 96 -7.00 12.99 -6.02
C GLU A 96 -5.52 12.91 -6.45
N MET A 97 -4.69 12.26 -5.64
CA MET A 97 -3.23 12.24 -5.76
C MET A 97 -2.68 11.02 -6.52
N ALA A 98 -3.57 10.15 -7.02
CA ALA A 98 -3.24 8.86 -7.62
C ALA A 98 -3.52 8.80 -9.13
#